data_AF-A0A0P6X401-F1
#
_entry.id   AF-A0A0P6X401-F1
#
_cell.length_a   1.000
_cell.length_b   1.000
_cell.length_c   1.000
_cell.angle_alpha   90.00
_cell.angle_beta   90.00
_cell.angle_gamma   90.00
#
_symmetry.space_group_name_H-M   'P 1'
#
loop_
_entity.id
_entity.type
_entity.pdbx_description
1 polymer ?
#
loop_
_entity_poly.entity_id
_entity_poly.type
_entity_poly.pdbx_seq_one_letter_code
_entity_poly.pdbx_strand_id
1 'polypeptide(L)'
;MPAPRLNRSKAAALERLLNMLYKPAELAEELGVSHDTVYRSYIPAGAPVVLDAGGKVWINGRQFAQWARDYLTTTRRGKSKPPMPAGHAYCMRCNRVVMVQSPKMRPHSRRQNVVQLSGTCPECGGKIHRFIKSS
;
A
#
# COMPACT_ATOMS: atom_id res chain seq x y z
N MET A 1 -15.30 -4.86 -9.38
CA MET A 1 -14.64 -6.04 -8.77
C MET A 1 -14.14 -5.66 -7.38
N PRO A 2 -14.46 -6.41 -6.32
CA PRO A 2 -13.97 -6.15 -4.97
C PRO A 2 -12.44 -6.33 -4.93
N ALA A 3 -11.72 -5.30 -4.53
CA ALA A 3 -10.26 -5.31 -4.47
C ALA A 3 -9.77 -6.01 -3.18
N PRO A 4 -8.95 -7.07 -3.26
CA PRO A 4 -8.27 -7.70 -2.14
C PRO A 4 -7.60 -6.68 -1.23
N ARG A 5 -8.03 -6.64 0.04
CA ARG A 5 -7.41 -5.78 1.06
C ARG A 5 -6.28 -6.53 1.76
N LEU A 6 -5.19 -6.73 1.04
CA LEU A 6 -3.94 -7.23 1.61
C LEU A 6 -3.15 -6.05 2.19
N ASN A 7 -2.99 -6.00 3.52
CA ASN A 7 -2.18 -5.00 4.21
C ASN A 7 -0.85 -5.61 4.70
N ARG A 8 0.03 -4.81 5.30
CA ARG A 8 1.34 -5.28 5.78
C ARG A 8 1.24 -6.40 6.82
N SER A 9 0.22 -6.36 7.69
CA SER A 9 -0.04 -7.43 8.67
C SER A 9 -0.44 -8.74 7.99
N LYS A 10 -1.23 -8.67 6.90
CA LYS A 10 -1.57 -9.85 6.09
C LYS A 10 -0.37 -10.38 5.32
N ALA A 11 0.52 -9.50 4.86
CA ALA A 11 1.75 -9.92 4.20
C ALA A 11 2.64 -10.79 5.11
N ALA A 12 2.73 -10.48 6.41
CA ALA A 12 3.42 -11.33 7.37
C ALA A 12 2.73 -12.69 7.57
N ALA A 13 1.40 -12.74 7.55
CA ALA A 13 0.65 -13.99 7.61
C ALA A 13 0.89 -14.88 6.37
N LEU A 14 1.14 -14.29 5.19
CA LEU A 14 1.49 -15.07 3.98
C LEU A 14 2.78 -15.86 4.15
N GLU A 15 3.73 -15.41 4.97
CA GLU A 15 4.98 -16.13 5.23
C GLU A 15 4.79 -17.40 6.06
N ARG A 16 3.66 -17.50 6.77
CA ARG A 16 3.30 -18.64 7.60
C ARG A 16 2.57 -19.73 6.81
N LEU A 17 2.06 -19.42 5.62
CA LEU A 17 1.35 -20.39 4.79
C LEU A 17 2.29 -21.47 4.28
N LEU A 18 1.96 -22.72 4.57
CA LEU A 18 2.73 -23.88 4.16
C LEU A 18 2.37 -24.30 2.73
N ASN A 19 3.23 -25.13 2.13
CA ASN A 19 2.96 -25.74 0.83
C ASN A 19 1.98 -26.92 0.96
N MET A 20 0.74 -26.63 1.35
CA MET A 20 -0.35 -27.60 1.47
C MET A 20 -1.67 -27.00 1.00
N LEU A 21 -2.67 -27.86 0.79
CA LEU A 21 -4.01 -27.45 0.41
C LEU A 21 -4.79 -27.04 1.66
N TYR A 22 -5.29 -25.81 1.64
CA TYR A 22 -6.18 -25.25 2.65
C TYR A 22 -7.59 -25.16 2.10
N LYS A 23 -8.57 -25.40 2.95
CA LYS A 23 -9.94 -24.93 2.70
C LYS A 23 -9.98 -23.41 2.83
N PRO A 24 -10.94 -22.75 2.16
CA PRO A 24 -11.13 -21.31 2.32
C PRO A 24 -11.32 -20.84 3.77
N ALA A 25 -11.93 -21.67 4.62
CA ALA A 25 -12.09 -21.39 6.06
C ALA A 25 -10.75 -21.42 6.81
N GLU A 26 -9.93 -22.45 6.58
CA GLU A 26 -8.60 -22.59 7.19
C GLU A 26 -7.66 -21.46 6.72
N LEU A 27 -7.70 -21.13 5.43
CA LEU A 27 -6.95 -20.01 4.87
C LEU A 27 -7.38 -18.67 5.51
N ALA A 28 -8.69 -18.50 5.74
CA ALA A 28 -9.21 -17.29 6.36
C ALA A 28 -8.72 -17.14 7.81
N GLU A 29 -8.67 -18.25 8.55
CA GLU A 29 -8.16 -18.29 9.93
C GLU A 29 -6.66 -17.96 10.00
N GLU A 30 -5.85 -18.61 9.17
CA GLU A 30 -4.40 -18.35 9.09
C GLU A 30 -4.09 -16.88 8.71
N LEU A 31 -4.89 -16.32 7.80
CA LEU A 31 -4.76 -14.93 7.40
C LEU A 31 -5.44 -13.96 8.36
N GLY A 32 -6.22 -14.42 9.34
CA GLY A 32 -7.06 -13.61 10.22
C GLY A 32 -8.05 -12.71 9.46
N VAL A 33 -8.67 -13.22 8.40
CA VAL A 33 -9.73 -12.54 7.62
C VAL A 33 -11.03 -13.31 7.72
N SER A 34 -12.14 -12.70 7.28
CA SER A 34 -13.40 -13.43 7.19
C SER A 34 -13.38 -14.42 6.03
N HIS A 35 -14.11 -15.53 6.17
CA HIS A 35 -14.37 -16.48 5.10
C HIS A 35 -14.95 -15.79 3.84
N ASP A 36 -15.85 -14.82 4.07
CA ASP A 36 -16.44 -14.00 3.02
C ASP A 36 -15.39 -13.21 2.22
N THR A 37 -14.32 -12.74 2.88
CA THR A 37 -13.21 -12.05 2.19
C THR A 37 -12.53 -12.97 1.18
N VAL A 38 -12.33 -14.24 1.52
CA VAL A 38 -11.70 -15.22 0.62
C VAL A 38 -12.58 -15.43 -0.61
N TYR A 39 -13.86 -15.72 -0.41
CA TYR A 39 -14.80 -15.99 -1.51
C TYR A 39 -15.18 -14.79 -2.34
N ARG A 40 -15.42 -13.64 -1.71
CA ARG A 40 -15.91 -12.45 -2.41
C ARG A 40 -14.79 -11.59 -2.94
N SER A 41 -13.60 -11.61 -2.33
CA SER A 41 -12.51 -10.73 -2.74
C SER A 41 -11.34 -11.45 -3.37
N TYR A 42 -10.84 -12.54 -2.78
CA TYR A 42 -9.60 -13.16 -3.27
C TYR A 42 -9.84 -14.03 -4.49
N ILE A 43 -10.81 -14.94 -4.42
CA ILE A 43 -11.15 -15.84 -5.54
C ILE A 43 -11.54 -15.03 -6.80
N PRO A 44 -12.44 -14.01 -6.74
CA PRO A 44 -12.79 -13.23 -7.92
C PRO A 44 -11.66 -12.33 -8.43
N ALA A 45 -10.63 -12.07 -7.61
CA ALA A 45 -9.43 -11.36 -8.01
C ALA A 45 -8.37 -12.28 -8.65
N GLY A 46 -8.68 -13.57 -8.82
CA GLY A 46 -7.80 -14.54 -9.49
C GLY A 46 -6.87 -15.30 -8.55
N ALA A 47 -7.22 -15.43 -7.27
CA ALA A 47 -6.46 -16.30 -6.35
C ALA A 47 -6.42 -17.74 -6.89
N PRO A 48 -5.29 -18.46 -6.70
CA PRO A 48 -5.15 -19.83 -7.19
C PRO A 48 -6.08 -20.76 -6.43
N VAL A 49 -6.97 -21.42 -7.16
CA VAL A 49 -7.97 -22.36 -6.63
C VAL A 49 -7.88 -23.67 -7.40
N VAL A 50 -7.99 -24.77 -6.68
CA VAL A 50 -8.16 -26.12 -7.21
C VAL A 50 -9.54 -26.60 -6.79
N LEU A 51 -10.30 -27.14 -7.74
CA LEU A 51 -11.56 -27.82 -7.46
C LEU A 51 -11.31 -29.32 -7.39
N ASP A 52 -11.83 -30.00 -6.36
CA ASP A 52 -11.84 -31.46 -6.35
C ASP A 52 -12.98 -32.03 -7.20
N ALA A 53 -13.00 -33.35 -7.36
CA ALA A 53 -14.05 -34.05 -8.12
C ALA A 53 -15.46 -33.86 -7.54
N GLY A 54 -15.57 -33.47 -6.26
CA GLY A 54 -16.83 -33.14 -5.59
C GLY A 54 -17.16 -31.65 -5.60
N GLY A 55 -16.40 -30.83 -6.34
CA GLY A 55 -16.61 -29.38 -6.45
C GLY A 55 -16.17 -28.58 -5.23
N LYS A 56 -15.41 -29.16 -4.29
CA LYS A 56 -14.88 -28.40 -3.15
C LYS A 56 -13.68 -27.56 -3.58
N VAL A 57 -13.63 -26.36 -3.03
CA VAL A 57 -12.57 -25.36 -3.26
C VAL A 57 -11.39 -25.64 -2.34
N TRP A 58 -10.20 -25.75 -2.93
CA TRP A 58 -8.93 -25.90 -2.26
C TRP A 58 -7.95 -24.84 -2.73
N ILE A 59 -7.13 -24.33 -1.81
CA ILE A 59 -6.16 -23.27 -2.11
C ILE A 59 -4.80 -23.73 -1.60
N ASN A 60 -3.80 -23.82 -2.49
CA ASN A 60 -2.44 -24.11 -2.05
C ASN A 60 -1.83 -22.86 -1.38
N GLY A 61 -1.38 -23.00 -0.14
CA GLY A 61 -0.89 -21.86 0.66
C GLY A 61 0.31 -21.15 0.04
N ARG A 62 1.26 -21.89 -0.54
CA ARG A 62 2.46 -21.31 -1.18
C ARG A 62 2.12 -20.57 -2.47
N GLN A 63 1.25 -21.16 -3.30
CA GLN A 63 0.78 -20.50 -4.52
C GLN A 63 -0.02 -19.24 -4.19
N PHE A 64 -0.88 -19.31 -3.18
CA PHE A 64 -1.64 -18.16 -2.70
C PHE A 64 -0.72 -17.05 -2.18
N ALA A 65 0.29 -17.40 -1.39
CA ALA A 65 1.28 -16.45 -0.89
C ALA A 65 2.01 -15.74 -2.04
N GLN A 66 2.39 -16.47 -3.07
CA GLN A 66 3.02 -15.90 -4.26
C GLN A 66 2.07 -14.95 -5.01
N TRP A 67 0.87 -15.41 -5.32
CA TRP A 67 -0.17 -14.59 -5.96
C TRP A 67 -0.44 -13.30 -5.18
N ALA A 68 -0.57 -13.39 -3.85
CA ALA A 68 -0.84 -12.24 -3.01
C ALA A 68 0.32 -11.23 -3.01
N ARG A 69 1.58 -11.68 -3.07
CA ARG A 69 2.75 -10.80 -3.24
C ARG A 69 2.73 -10.11 -4.60
N ASP A 70 2.46 -10.85 -5.67
CA ASP A 70 2.40 -10.30 -7.04
C ASP A 70 1.23 -9.31 -7.21
N TYR A 71 0.10 -9.59 -6.54
CA TYR A 71 -1.03 -8.69 -6.48
C TYR A 71 -0.68 -7.38 -5.75
N LEU A 72 0.06 -7.48 -4.63
CA LEU A 72 0.52 -6.32 -3.85
C LEU A 72 1.50 -5.44 -4.65
N THR A 73 2.43 -6.03 -5.39
CA THR A 73 3.41 -5.27 -6.20
C THR A 73 2.74 -4.60 -7.41
N THR A 74 1.75 -5.26 -8.01
CA THR A 74 1.08 -4.77 -9.23
C THR A 74 0.05 -3.69 -8.94
N THR A 75 -0.70 -3.79 -7.84
CA THR A 75 -1.73 -2.80 -7.50
C THR A 75 -1.12 -1.47 -7.04
N ARG A 76 -1.77 -0.35 -7.41
CA ARG A 76 -1.37 1.05 -7.09
C ARG A 76 -1.05 1.33 -5.61
N ARG A 77 -1.39 0.44 -4.68
CA ARG A 77 -1.08 0.57 -3.24
C ARG A 77 0.34 0.10 -2.87
N GLY A 78 0.93 -0.83 -3.61
CA GLY A 78 2.31 -1.29 -3.39
C GLY A 78 3.36 -0.52 -4.22
N LYS A 79 2.94 0.15 -5.30
CA LYS A 79 3.79 1.13 -5.98
C LYS A 79 4.08 2.26 -5.00
N SER A 80 5.35 2.48 -4.67
CA SER A 80 5.78 3.72 -4.04
C SER A 80 5.25 4.85 -4.91
N LYS A 81 4.37 5.69 -4.36
CA LYS A 81 3.95 6.90 -5.07
C LYS A 81 5.24 7.62 -5.45
N PRO A 82 5.43 8.02 -6.72
CA PRO A 82 6.65 8.68 -7.13
C PRO A 82 6.91 9.83 -6.15
N PRO A 83 8.15 9.95 -5.65
CA PRO A 83 8.47 10.99 -4.68
C PRO A 83 8.07 12.34 -5.27
N MET A 84 7.43 13.16 -4.45
CA MET A 84 7.00 14.49 -4.85
C MET A 84 8.19 15.27 -5.44
N PRO A 85 8.08 15.90 -6.62
CA PRO A 85 9.21 16.56 -7.29
C PRO A 85 9.87 17.60 -6.38
N ALA A 86 11.18 17.82 -6.56
CA ALA A 86 11.90 18.85 -5.80
C ALA A 86 11.23 20.23 -5.95
N GLY A 87 11.23 21.05 -4.89
CA GLY A 87 10.64 22.39 -4.91
C GLY A 87 9.10 22.48 -4.89
N HIS A 88 8.39 21.34 -4.93
CA HIS A 88 6.92 21.33 -4.77
C HIS A 88 6.52 21.14 -3.31
N ALA A 89 5.38 21.68 -2.89
CA ALA A 89 4.81 21.42 -1.58
C ALA A 89 3.27 21.31 -1.65
N TYR A 90 2.68 20.67 -0.65
CA TYR A 90 1.23 20.45 -0.60
C TYR A 90 0.55 21.65 0.04
N CYS A 91 -0.28 22.36 -0.72
CA CYS A 91 -1.03 23.48 -0.17
C CYS A 91 -2.28 22.98 0.53
N MET A 92 -2.38 23.21 1.85
CA MET A 92 -3.58 22.84 2.62
C MET A 92 -4.82 23.68 2.26
N ARG A 93 -4.66 24.87 1.67
CA ARG A 93 -5.77 25.72 1.23
C ARG A 93 -6.31 25.34 -0.15
N CYS A 94 -5.41 25.11 -1.11
CA CYS A 94 -5.80 24.72 -2.47
C CYS A 94 -6.03 23.21 -2.62
N ASN A 95 -5.68 22.43 -1.60
CA ASN A 95 -5.76 20.97 -1.56
C ASN A 95 -5.06 20.29 -2.74
N ARG A 96 -3.98 20.90 -3.25
CA ARG A 96 -3.20 20.41 -4.38
C ARG A 96 -1.70 20.62 -4.19
N VAL A 97 -0.93 19.89 -4.98
CA VAL A 97 0.52 20.01 -5.08
C VAL A 97 0.86 21.24 -5.93
N VAL A 98 1.63 22.17 -5.36
CA VAL A 98 2.02 23.42 -6.04
C VAL A 98 3.53 23.61 -5.95
N MET A 99 4.08 24.37 -6.91
CA MET A 99 5.46 24.82 -6.87
C MET A 99 5.62 25.92 -5.81
N VAL A 100 6.62 25.81 -4.95
CA VAL A 100 6.85 26.77 -3.86
C VAL A 100 7.49 28.05 -4.42
N GLN A 101 6.83 29.20 -4.20
CA GLN A 101 7.44 30.50 -4.47
C GLN A 101 8.28 30.96 -3.27
N SER A 102 9.41 31.63 -3.56
CA SER A 102 10.41 32.08 -2.59
C SER A 102 10.85 30.99 -1.58
N PRO A 103 11.39 29.86 -2.07
CA PRO A 103 11.77 28.74 -1.21
C PRO A 103 12.87 29.14 -0.23
N LYS A 104 12.58 29.03 1.07
CA LYS A 104 13.54 29.16 2.16
C LYS A 104 13.77 27.78 2.75
N MET A 105 15.00 27.29 2.63
CA MET A 105 15.44 26.06 3.26
C MET A 105 16.00 26.37 4.64
N ARG A 106 15.40 25.80 5.69
CA ARG A 106 15.93 25.89 7.05
C ARG A 106 16.26 24.49 7.55
N PRO A 107 17.47 24.23 8.08
CA PRO A 107 17.75 22.96 8.72
C PRO A 107 16.81 22.78 9.91
N HIS A 108 16.35 21.56 10.12
CA HIS A 108 15.47 21.25 11.24
C HIS A 108 16.28 21.19 12.53
N SER A 109 15.90 22.00 13.52
CA SER A 109 16.66 22.18 14.77
C SER A 109 16.95 20.88 15.54
N ARG A 110 16.08 19.86 15.43
CA ARG A 110 16.22 18.58 16.15
C ARG A 110 16.70 17.39 15.30
N ARG A 111 16.80 17.53 13.97
CA ARG A 111 17.12 16.40 13.08
C ARG A 111 18.11 16.88 12.02
N GLN A 112 19.35 16.41 12.13
CA GLN A 112 20.46 16.80 11.26
C GLN A 112 20.18 16.50 9.78
N ASN A 113 19.41 15.44 9.48
CA ASN A 113 19.14 15.01 8.10
C ASN A 113 17.78 15.50 7.57
N VAL A 114 17.21 16.59 8.12
CA VAL A 114 15.93 17.13 7.66
C VAL A 114 16.04 18.62 7.41
N VAL A 115 15.62 19.05 6.22
CA VAL A 115 15.51 20.45 5.83
C VAL A 115 14.03 20.79 5.67
N GLN A 116 13.60 21.86 6.32
CA GLN A 116 12.28 22.44 6.14
C GLN A 116 12.32 23.43 4.96
N LEU A 117 11.72 23.04 3.84
CA LEU A 117 11.37 23.93 2.74
C LEU A 117 10.13 24.73 3.15
N SER A 118 10.25 26.05 3.23
CA SER A 118 9.14 26.96 3.50
C SER A 118 9.00 27.96 2.36
N GLY A 119 7.78 28.30 1.98
CA GLY A 119 7.52 29.39 1.03
C GLY A 119 6.04 29.66 0.90
N THR A 120 5.65 30.21 -0.24
CA THR A 120 4.28 30.67 -0.49
C THR A 120 3.64 29.92 -1.66
N CYS A 121 2.33 29.70 -1.56
CA CYS A 121 1.50 29.17 -2.63
C CYS A 121 1.32 30.25 -3.71
N PRO A 122 1.58 29.95 -5.00
CA PRO A 122 1.31 30.89 -6.09
C PRO A 122 -0.18 31.20 -6.28
N GLU A 123 -1.06 30.31 -5.84
CA GLU A 123 -2.49 30.39 -6.17
C GLU A 123 -3.35 30.97 -5.06
N CYS A 124 -2.95 30.80 -3.79
CA CYS A 124 -3.72 31.31 -2.64
C CYS A 124 -2.89 32.20 -1.70
N GLY A 125 -1.61 32.43 -2.01
CA GLY A 125 -0.70 33.18 -1.14
C GLY A 125 -0.45 32.56 0.24
N GLY A 126 -0.97 31.36 0.50
CA GLY A 126 -0.80 30.68 1.79
C GLY A 126 0.64 30.24 2.02
N LYS A 127 1.10 30.28 3.27
CA LYS A 127 2.41 29.70 3.64
C LYS A 127 2.34 28.18 3.53
N ILE A 128 3.31 27.58 2.85
CA ILE A 128 3.43 26.14 2.69
C ILE A 128 4.78 25.69 3.24
N HIS A 129 4.77 24.56 3.94
CA HIS A 129 5.95 23.90 4.46
C HIS A 129 6.05 22.47 3.94
N ARG A 130 7.28 22.04 3.65
CA ARG A 130 7.62 20.65 3.30
C ARG A 130 8.91 20.26 3.99
N PHE A 131 8.92 19.10 4.62
CA PHE A 131 10.16 18.50 5.13
C PHE A 131 10.79 17.62 4.05
N ILE A 132 12.05 17.87 3.75
CA ILE A 132 12.86 17.14 2.80
C ILE A 132 13.98 16.47 3.61
N LYS A 133 14.28 15.20 3.34
CA LYS A 133 15.48 14.59 3.92
C LYS A 133 16.70 15.19 3.21
N SER A 134 17.63 15.75 3.99
CA SER A 134 18.99 15.98 3.48
C SER A 134 19.60 14.61 3.27
N SER A 135 20.01 14.31 2.05
CA SER A 135 20.89 13.17 1.75
C SER A 135 22.20 13.33 2.53
#